data_AF-A0A3M0ZR81-F1
#
_entry.id   AF-A0A3M0ZR81-F1
#
_cell.length_a   1.000
_cell.length_b   1.000
_cell.length_c   1.000
_cell.angle_alpha   90.00
_cell.angle_beta   90.00
_cell.angle_gamma   90.00
#
_symmetry.space_group_name_H-M   'P 1'
#
loop_
_entity.id
_entity.type
_entity.pdbx_description
1 polymer ?
#
loop_
_entity_poly.entity_id
_entity_poly.type
_entity_poly.pdbx_seq_one_letter_code
_entity_poly.pdbx_strand_id
1 'polypeptide(L)'
;MCGAGAARTARRAVRGGRRHVSERPSWDEYFMTITRQVAERSTCLRAKVGAVIVRDRSILATGYNGAPAGMPHCLDVGCLLYRSTNPAGDEEENCFRTIHA
;
A
#
# COMPACT_ATOMS: atom_id res chain seq x y z
N MET A 1 -10.93 -14.86 -64.51
CA MET A 1 -11.28 -14.37 -63.15
C MET A 1 -10.07 -14.62 -62.26
N CYS A 2 -9.18 -13.63 -62.13
CA CYS A 2 -7.89 -13.76 -61.46
C CYS A 2 -8.04 -13.75 -59.93
N GLY A 3 -7.47 -14.75 -59.28
CA GLY A 3 -7.19 -14.73 -57.84
C GLY A 3 -5.94 -13.90 -57.53
N ALA A 4 -6.01 -13.10 -56.47
CA ALA A 4 -4.86 -12.46 -55.82
C ALA A 4 -5.23 -12.11 -54.37
N GLY A 5 -5.29 -13.13 -53.50
CA GLY A 5 -5.38 -12.95 -52.06
C GLY A 5 -3.99 -12.70 -51.48
N ALA A 6 -3.46 -11.48 -51.63
CA ALA A 6 -2.22 -11.08 -50.98
C ALA A 6 -2.48 -10.85 -49.48
N ALA A 7 -2.33 -11.90 -48.68
CA ALA A 7 -2.25 -11.80 -47.23
C ALA A 7 -1.01 -10.96 -46.87
N ARG A 8 -1.24 -9.66 -46.69
CA ARG A 8 -0.24 -8.74 -46.12
C ARG A 8 0.01 -9.18 -44.68
N THR A 9 1.06 -9.95 -44.47
CA THR A 9 1.65 -10.17 -43.14
C THR A 9 2.09 -8.80 -42.61
N ALA A 10 1.20 -8.16 -41.85
CA ALA A 10 1.54 -7.01 -41.05
C ALA A 10 2.61 -7.45 -40.05
N ARG A 11 3.88 -7.14 -40.34
CA ARG A 11 4.95 -7.23 -39.35
C ARG A 11 4.49 -6.37 -38.17
N ARG A 12 4.10 -7.03 -37.08
CA ARG A 12 3.66 -6.38 -35.85
C ARG A 12 4.85 -5.60 -35.32
N ALA A 13 4.89 -4.31 -35.64
CA ALA A 13 5.85 -3.38 -35.08
C ALA A 13 5.79 -3.53 -33.56
N VAL A 14 6.87 -4.01 -32.96
CA VAL A 14 7.08 -3.91 -31.52
C VAL A 14 7.05 -2.41 -31.24
N ARG A 15 5.91 -1.92 -30.73
CA ARG A 15 5.80 -0.54 -30.27
C ARG A 15 6.78 -0.42 -29.11
N GLY A 16 7.98 0.06 -29.42
CA GLY A 16 8.95 0.49 -28.43
C GLY A 16 8.27 1.53 -27.56
N GLY A 17 7.81 1.09 -26.39
CA GLY A 17 7.33 1.98 -25.35
C GLY A 17 8.50 2.89 -25.02
N ARG A 18 8.36 4.17 -25.37
CA ARG A 18 9.20 5.22 -24.80
C ARG A 18 9.13 5.01 -23.29
N ARG A 19 10.23 4.57 -22.67
CA ARG A 19 10.31 4.59 -21.21
C ARG A 19 10.06 6.05 -20.84
N HIS A 20 8.98 6.30 -20.13
CA HIS A 20 8.79 7.60 -19.50
C HIS A 20 10.06 7.79 -18.67
N VAL A 21 10.87 8.79 -19.03
CA VAL A 21 11.84 9.30 -18.07
C VAL A 21 10.96 9.86 -16.98
N SER A 22 10.73 9.06 -15.94
CA SER A 22 9.94 9.48 -14.80
C SER A 22 10.71 10.66 -14.22
N GLU A 23 10.11 11.83 -14.28
CA GLU A 23 10.59 13.01 -13.58
C GLU A 23 10.88 12.61 -12.13
N ARG A 24 11.98 13.14 -11.57
CA ARG A 24 12.38 12.76 -10.22
C ARG A 24 11.20 13.07 -9.28
N PRO A 25 10.68 12.09 -8.52
CA PRO A 25 9.55 12.32 -7.64
C PRO A 25 9.88 13.44 -6.65
N SER A 26 8.85 14.24 -6.35
CA SER A 26 8.91 15.19 -5.25
C SER A 26 9.17 14.45 -3.93
N TRP A 27 9.60 15.20 -2.90
CA TRP A 27 9.83 14.61 -1.58
C TRP A 27 8.56 13.98 -1.00
N ASP A 28 7.40 14.62 -1.18
CA ASP A 28 6.13 14.12 -0.69
C ASP A 28 5.74 12.81 -1.40
N GLU A 29 5.87 12.74 -2.73
CA GLU A 29 5.61 11.51 -3.47
C GLU A 29 6.55 10.38 -3.06
N TYR A 30 7.84 10.70 -2.87
CA TYR A 30 8.83 9.75 -2.39
C TYR A 30 8.46 9.19 -1.02
N PHE A 31 8.19 10.05 -0.03
CA PHE A 31 7.82 9.60 1.31
C PHE A 31 6.48 8.88 1.33
N MET A 32 5.48 9.35 0.59
CA MET A 32 4.18 8.67 0.50
C MET A 32 4.29 7.31 -0.18
N THR A 33 5.19 7.15 -1.15
CA THR A 33 5.46 5.84 -1.76
C THR A 33 6.06 4.88 -0.74
N ILE A 34 7.03 5.35 0.05
CA ILE A 34 7.62 4.56 1.14
C ILE A 34 6.57 4.21 2.19
N THR A 35 5.74 5.17 2.62
CA THR A 35 4.66 4.95 3.58
C THR A 35 3.72 3.83 3.13
N ARG A 36 3.37 3.80 1.83
CA ARG A 36 2.55 2.71 1.27
C ARG A 36 3.27 1.36 1.32
N GLN A 37 4.56 1.31 0.99
CA GLN A 37 5.35 0.09 1.10
C GLN A 37 5.48 -0.39 2.55
N VAL A 38 5.64 0.51 3.51
CA VAL A 38 5.64 0.17 4.94
C VAL A 38 4.29 -0.40 5.37
N ALA A 39 3.18 0.18 4.91
CA ALA A 39 1.82 -0.30 5.21
C ALA A 39 1.57 -1.74 4.73
N GLU A 40 2.28 -2.22 3.70
CA GLU A 40 2.14 -3.59 3.19
C GLU A 40 2.54 -4.65 4.24
N ARG A 41 3.39 -4.28 5.20
CA ARG A 41 3.78 -5.15 6.32
C ARG A 41 2.73 -5.25 7.43
N SER A 42 1.65 -4.46 7.37
CA SER A 42 0.55 -4.53 8.31
C SER A 42 -0.01 -5.95 8.41
N THR A 43 -0.26 -6.38 9.65
CA THR A 43 -0.85 -7.69 9.93
C THR A 43 -2.35 -7.62 10.22
N CYS A 44 -2.99 -6.49 9.92
CA CYS A 44 -4.43 -6.30 10.11
C CYS A 44 -5.21 -6.72 8.85
N LEU A 45 -6.36 -7.37 9.05
CA LEU A 45 -7.26 -7.77 7.97
C LEU A 45 -8.20 -6.64 7.50
N ARG A 46 -8.43 -5.62 8.33
CA ARG A 46 -9.41 -4.54 8.08
C ARG A 46 -8.80 -3.34 7.34
N ALA A 47 -7.57 -2.97 7.70
CA ALA A 47 -6.91 -1.81 7.15
C ALA A 47 -5.38 -1.96 7.21
N LYS A 48 -4.71 -1.59 6.11
CA LYS A 48 -3.26 -1.51 6.04
C LYS A 48 -2.82 -0.07 6.23
N VAL A 49 -2.22 0.23 7.38
CA VAL A 49 -1.77 1.56 7.76
C VAL A 49 -0.25 1.55 7.89
N GLY A 50 0.39 2.53 7.29
CA GLY A 50 1.82 2.80 7.42
C GLY A 50 2.04 4.25 7.82
N ALA A 51 3.12 4.50 8.55
CA ALA A 51 3.54 5.82 8.98
C ALA A 51 5.05 5.97 8.80
N VAL A 52 5.49 7.18 8.47
CA VAL A 52 6.90 7.55 8.32
C VAL A 52 7.11 8.90 8.98
N ILE A 53 8.11 9.00 9.85
CA ILE A 53 8.52 10.24 10.50
C ILE A 53 9.76 10.77 9.80
N VAL A 54 9.70 11.99 9.29
CA VAL A 54 10.76 12.61 8.48
C VAL A 54 11.24 13.90 9.15
N ARG A 55 12.56 14.13 9.11
CA ARG A 55 13.21 15.39 9.48
C ARG A 55 14.33 15.69 8.49
N ASP A 56 14.39 16.92 7.99
CA ASP A 56 15.43 17.36 7.04
C ASP A 56 15.59 16.40 5.85
N ARG A 57 14.46 15.92 5.32
CA ARG A 57 14.36 14.94 4.22
C ARG A 57 15.00 13.57 4.51
N SER A 58 15.29 13.27 5.77
CA SER A 58 15.77 11.98 6.25
C SER A 58 14.66 11.28 7.05
N ILE A 59 14.47 9.99 6.78
CA ILE A 59 13.53 9.17 7.52
C ILE A 59 14.15 8.84 8.89
N LEU A 60 13.46 9.20 9.96
CA LEU A 60 13.88 8.91 11.33
C LEU A 60 13.32 7.57 11.82
N ALA A 61 12.06 7.29 11.47
CA ALA A 61 11.38 6.08 11.87
C ALA A 61 10.26 5.73 10.87
N THR A 62 9.93 4.44 10.82
CA THR A 62 8.80 3.90 10.08
C THR A 62 7.98 3.00 11.00
N GLY A 63 6.70 2.87 10.71
CA GLY A 63 5.80 2.03 11.50
C GLY A 63 4.58 1.58 10.70
N TYR A 64 3.97 0.48 11.13
CA TYR A 64 2.74 -0.04 10.54
C TYR A 64 1.83 -0.63 11.61
N ASN A 65 0.52 -0.60 11.39
CA ASN A 65 -0.42 -1.12 12.38
C ASN A 65 -0.29 -2.65 12.53
N GLY A 66 -0.09 -3.10 13.77
CA GLY A 66 0.08 -4.52 14.08
C GLY A 66 -0.13 -4.87 15.54
N ALA A 67 -0.06 -6.18 15.81
CA ALA A 67 -0.19 -6.70 17.16
C ALA A 67 1.04 -6.26 17.99
N PRO A 68 0.84 -5.85 19.26
CA PRO A 68 1.94 -5.61 20.17
C PRO A 68 2.83 -6.86 20.33
N ALA A 69 4.08 -6.64 20.75
CA ALA A 69 5.00 -7.74 21.02
C ALA A 69 4.39 -8.79 21.98
N GLY A 70 4.50 -10.06 21.62
CA GLY A 70 3.97 -11.17 22.40
C GLY A 70 2.49 -11.51 22.18
N MET A 71 1.78 -10.77 21.32
CA MET A 71 0.42 -11.11 20.90
C MET A 71 0.40 -11.73 19.50
N PRO A 72 -0.54 -12.66 19.22
CA PRO A 72 -0.70 -13.22 17.88
C PRO A 72 -1.21 -12.15 16.90
N HIS A 73 -0.78 -12.24 15.64
CA HIS A 73 -1.22 -11.32 14.60
C HIS A 73 -2.64 -11.63 14.12
N CYS A 74 -3.35 -10.61 13.63
CA CYS A 74 -4.70 -10.83 13.08
C CYS A 74 -4.70 -11.75 11.85
N LEU A 75 -3.59 -11.83 11.12
CA LEU A 75 -3.41 -12.77 10.01
C LEU A 75 -3.51 -14.25 10.45
N ASP A 76 -3.10 -14.55 11.68
CA ASP A 76 -3.01 -15.93 12.17
C ASP A 76 -4.30 -16.39 12.86
N VAL A 77 -4.90 -15.51 13.65
CA VAL A 77 -6.00 -15.85 14.58
C VAL A 77 -7.25 -14.97 14.40
N GLY A 78 -7.27 -14.08 13.41
CA GLY A 78 -8.34 -13.12 13.20
C GLY A 78 -8.27 -11.89 14.10
N CYS A 79 -9.17 -10.93 13.86
CA CYS A 79 -9.24 -9.67 14.61
C CYS A 79 -9.83 -9.87 16.00
N LEU A 80 -9.28 -9.18 17.00
CA LEU A 80 -9.82 -9.11 18.36
C LEU A 80 -10.48 -7.75 18.58
N LEU A 81 -11.80 -7.72 18.48
CA LEU A 81 -12.58 -6.49 18.41
C LEU A 81 -13.15 -6.07 19.77
N TYR A 82 -13.26 -4.76 19.99
CA TYR A 82 -13.98 -4.18 21.11
C TYR A 82 -14.77 -2.96 20.66
N ARG A 83 -15.81 -2.65 21.43
CA ARG A 83 -16.62 -1.46 21.24
C ARG A 83 -16.24 -0.39 22.26
N SER A 84 -16.18 0.84 21.81
CA SER A 84 -15.91 2.02 22.64
C SER A 84 -16.74 3.18 22.17
N THR A 85 -17.25 3.98 23.11
CA THR A 85 -17.90 5.25 22.83
C THR A 85 -16.84 6.35 22.71
N ASN A 86 -16.85 7.09 21.61
CA ASN A 86 -15.97 8.24 21.42
C ASN A 86 -16.46 9.45 22.27
N PRO A 87 -15.66 10.53 22.41
CA PRO A 87 -16.08 11.72 23.15
C PRO A 87 -17.31 12.45 22.59
N ALA A 88 -17.68 12.20 21.34
CA ALA A 88 -18.88 12.75 20.70
C ALA A 88 -20.14 11.90 20.98
N GLY A 89 -20.00 10.71 21.57
CA GLY A 89 -21.09 9.79 21.88
C GLY A 89 -21.34 8.70 20.83
N ASP A 90 -20.53 8.61 19.77
CA ASP A 90 -20.67 7.56 18.77
C ASP A 90 -20.01 6.26 19.22
N GLU A 91 -20.66 5.14 18.91
CA GLU A 91 -20.12 3.79 19.14
C GLU A 91 -19.18 3.38 18.01
N GLU A 92 -17.95 3.01 18.35
CA GLU A 92 -16.92 2.59 17.42
C GLU A 92 -16.44 1.17 17.71
N GLU A 93 -16.08 0.43 16.66
CA GLU A 93 -15.53 -0.93 16.78
C GLU A 93 -14.06 -0.97 16.37
N ASN A 94 -13.19 -1.16 17.36
CA ASN A 94 -11.74 -1.10 17.25
C ASN A 94 -11.10 -2.46 17.50
N CYS A 95 -9.84 -2.63 17.08
CA CYS A 95 -9.10 -3.89 17.28
C CYS A 95 -7.98 -3.70 18.31
N PHE A 96 -7.96 -4.54 19.36
CA PHE A 96 -6.90 -4.49 20.37
C PHE A 96 -5.51 -4.79 19.80
N ARG A 97 -5.44 -5.56 18.70
CA ARG A 97 -4.20 -6.02 18.06
C ARG A 97 -3.69 -5.06 16.98
N THR A 98 -4.15 -3.82 16.93
CA THR A 98 -3.70 -2.84 15.92
C THR A 98 -3.29 -1.51 16.53
N ILE A 99 -2.86 -1.54 17.80
CA ILE A 99 -2.48 -0.34 18.56
C ILE A 99 -1.00 0.03 18.44
N HIS A 100 -0.17 -0.84 17.84
CA HIS A 100 1.27 -0.62 17.69
C HIS A 100 1.58 -0.08 16.30
N ALA A 101 2.58 0.82 16.21
CA ALA A 101 3.18 1.33 14.97
C ALA A 101 4.71 1.37 15.12
#